data_AF-A0A7K3DE31-F1
#
_entry.id   AF-A0A7K3DE31-F1
#
_cell.length_a   1.000
_cell.length_b   1.000
_cell.length_c   1.000
_cell.angle_alpha   90.00
_cell.angle_beta   90.00
_cell.angle_gamma   90.00
#
_symmetry.space_group_name_H-M   'P 1'
#
loop_
_entity.id
_entity.type
_entity.pdbx_description
1 polymer ?
#
loop_
_entity_poly.entity_id
_entity_poly.type
_entity_poly.pdbx_seq_one_letter_code
_entity_poly.pdbx_strand_id
1 'polypeptide(L)'
;MSIMVTMSEQWGNVVAALIAAVAALVGVRMGLRQVADGAHIEHEQWLRGQRQEAYVVHLDAVDHARAQLADIINSADRYEEATNEGHEWSDIGEDIDRCGEEICNSVRKLLERVYLLGPEKVHAAAVELDHRLTELKLVVRIPEEGVRSPNYELYRTTEDSLESARRGFLTVTQQVLGTAPQPSRGRSWRRR
;
A
#
# COMPACT_ATOMS: atom_id res chain seq x y z
N MET A 1 -4.97 -10.83 -80.47
CA MET A 1 -4.04 -10.99 -79.33
C MET A 1 -4.39 -10.00 -78.20
N SER A 2 -5.67 -9.82 -77.88
CA SER A 2 -6.16 -8.74 -76.98
C SER A 2 -7.01 -9.22 -75.80
N ILE A 3 -7.35 -10.52 -75.75
CA ILE A 3 -8.26 -11.09 -74.73
C ILE A 3 -7.47 -11.66 -73.53
N MET A 4 -6.19 -12.01 -73.70
CA MET A 4 -5.36 -12.52 -72.58
C MET A 4 -4.87 -11.41 -71.64
N VAL A 5 -4.71 -10.17 -72.11
CA VAL A 5 -4.20 -9.04 -71.30
C VAL A 5 -5.26 -8.52 -70.32
N THR A 6 -6.53 -8.49 -70.73
CA THR A 6 -7.65 -8.03 -69.90
C THR A 6 -7.95 -8.96 -68.73
N MET A 7 -7.79 -10.28 -68.91
CA MET A 7 -7.93 -11.25 -67.81
C MET A 7 -6.82 -11.10 -66.77
N SER A 8 -5.56 -10.91 -67.18
CA SER A 8 -4.45 -10.72 -66.23
C SER A 8 -4.58 -9.42 -65.42
N GLU A 9 -5.10 -8.36 -66.02
CA GLU A 9 -5.36 -7.08 -65.33
C GLU A 9 -6.53 -7.18 -64.35
N GLN A 10 -7.62 -7.88 -64.72
CA GLN A 10 -8.74 -8.13 -63.81
C GLN A 10 -8.33 -9.00 -62.62
N TRP A 11 -7.53 -10.05 -62.83
CA TRP A 11 -7.01 -10.88 -61.73
C TRP A 11 -6.03 -10.12 -60.83
N GLY A 12 -5.20 -9.24 -61.39
CA GLY A 12 -4.31 -8.36 -60.63
C GLY A 12 -5.08 -7.42 -59.68
N ASN A 13 -6.17 -6.83 -60.16
CA ASN A 13 -7.02 -5.95 -59.35
C ASN A 13 -7.74 -6.70 -58.21
N VAL A 14 -8.19 -7.93 -58.44
CA VAL A 14 -8.81 -8.76 -57.39
C VAL A 14 -7.82 -9.11 -56.28
N VAL A 15 -6.59 -9.49 -56.64
CA VAL A 15 -5.53 -9.79 -55.67
C VAL A 15 -5.13 -8.54 -54.88
N ALA A 16 -4.98 -7.39 -55.54
CA ALA A 16 -4.68 -6.12 -54.86
C ALA A 16 -5.79 -5.71 -53.88
N ALA A 17 -7.06 -5.85 -54.26
CA ALA A 17 -8.20 -5.55 -53.40
C ALA A 17 -8.26 -6.47 -52.16
N LEU A 18 -7.96 -7.77 -52.32
CA LEU A 18 -7.88 -8.72 -51.21
C LEU A 18 -6.74 -8.39 -50.24
N ILE A 19 -5.55 -8.06 -50.76
CA ILE A 19 -4.40 -7.67 -49.92
C ILE A 19 -4.72 -6.39 -49.15
N ALA A 20 -5.32 -5.40 -49.80
CA ALA A 20 -5.72 -4.15 -49.16
C ALA A 20 -6.79 -4.39 -48.05
N ALA A 21 -7.77 -5.24 -48.30
CA ALA A 21 -8.81 -5.58 -47.32
C ALA A 21 -8.22 -6.31 -46.09
N VAL A 22 -7.30 -7.26 -46.31
CA VAL A 22 -6.60 -7.96 -45.21
C VAL A 22 -5.70 -7.00 -44.43
N ALA A 23 -4.95 -6.14 -45.12
CA ALA A 23 -4.10 -5.14 -44.47
C ALA A 23 -4.92 -4.16 -43.62
N ALA A 24 -6.08 -3.71 -44.10
CA ALA A 24 -6.99 -2.85 -43.35
C ALA A 24 -7.54 -3.55 -42.09
N LEU A 25 -7.97 -4.81 -42.21
CA LEU A 25 -8.44 -5.62 -41.08
C LEU A 25 -7.35 -5.84 -40.01
N VAL A 26 -6.12 -6.14 -40.45
CA VAL A 26 -4.97 -6.30 -39.54
C VAL A 26 -4.62 -4.98 -38.87
N GLY A 27 -4.62 -3.87 -39.63
CA GLY A 27 -4.36 -2.53 -39.11
C GLY A 27 -5.36 -2.09 -38.04
N VAL A 28 -6.66 -2.27 -38.28
CA VAL A 28 -7.72 -1.96 -37.30
C VAL A 28 -7.57 -2.82 -36.04
N ARG A 29 -7.29 -4.11 -36.20
CA ARG A 29 -7.13 -5.04 -35.06
C ARG A 29 -5.87 -4.75 -34.24
N MET A 30 -4.78 -4.33 -34.89
CA MET A 30 -3.56 -3.88 -34.19
C MET A 30 -3.78 -2.53 -33.49
N GLY A 31 -4.48 -1.58 -34.12
CA GLY A 31 -4.81 -0.29 -33.51
C GLY A 31 -5.68 -0.43 -32.26
N LEU A 32 -6.71 -1.29 -32.29
CA LEU A 32 -7.55 -1.56 -31.11
C LEU A 32 -6.76 -2.22 -29.96
N ARG A 33 -5.79 -3.07 -30.28
CA ARG A 33 -4.89 -3.65 -29.27
C ARG A 33 -3.96 -2.61 -28.66
N GLN A 34 -3.40 -1.71 -29.46
CA GLN A 34 -2.56 -0.62 -28.96
C GLN A 34 -3.31 0.31 -28.01
N VAL A 35 -4.58 0.64 -28.32
CA VAL A 35 -5.42 1.47 -27.43
C VAL A 35 -5.75 0.74 -26.13
N ALA A 36 -6.10 -0.55 -26.20
CA ALA A 36 -6.38 -1.36 -25.01
C ALA A 36 -5.15 -1.57 -24.12
N ASP A 37 -3.99 -1.82 -24.73
CA ASP A 37 -2.72 -1.95 -24.02
C ASP A 37 -2.30 -0.60 -23.41
N GLY A 38 -2.52 0.51 -24.12
CA GLY A 38 -2.28 1.86 -23.61
C GLY A 38 -3.14 2.21 -22.41
N ALA A 39 -4.46 1.97 -22.50
CA ALA A 39 -5.39 2.21 -21.39
C ALA A 39 -5.09 1.34 -20.17
N HIS A 40 -4.67 0.08 -20.38
CA HIS A 40 -4.26 -0.80 -19.29
C HIS A 40 -2.99 -0.28 -18.59
N ILE A 41 -1.98 0.14 -19.35
CA ILE A 41 -0.74 0.70 -18.79
C ILE A 41 -1.04 1.99 -18.01
N GLU A 42 -1.86 2.89 -18.55
CA GLU A 42 -2.26 4.12 -17.87
C GLU A 42 -2.99 3.84 -16.55
N HIS A 43 -3.95 2.91 -16.55
CA HIS A 43 -4.66 2.51 -15.35
C HIS A 43 -3.74 1.92 -14.28
N GLU A 44 -2.80 1.04 -14.67
CA GLU A 44 -1.82 0.46 -13.76
C GLU A 44 -0.85 1.51 -13.20
N GLN A 45 -0.44 2.48 -14.02
CA GLN A 45 0.38 3.61 -13.56
C GLN A 45 -0.38 4.47 -12.55
N TRP A 46 -1.65 4.78 -12.83
CA TRP A 46 -2.51 5.51 -11.89
C TRP A 46 -2.67 4.76 -10.57
N LEU A 47 -2.93 3.44 -10.63
CA LEU A 47 -3.08 2.59 -9.45
C LEU A 47 -1.78 2.49 -8.65
N ARG A 48 -0.63 2.42 -9.32
CA ARG A 48 0.69 2.47 -8.67
C ARG A 48 0.90 3.78 -7.91
N GLY A 49 0.50 4.92 -8.50
CA GLY A 49 0.54 6.22 -7.83
C GLY A 49 -0.32 6.26 -6.57
N GLN A 50 -1.56 5.76 -6.66
CA GLN A 50 -2.46 5.67 -5.50
C GLN A 50 -1.92 4.76 -4.39
N ARG A 51 -1.33 3.61 -4.74
CA ARG A 51 -0.66 2.72 -3.80
C ARG A 51 0.50 3.41 -3.08
N GLN A 52 1.36 4.09 -3.85
CA GLN A 52 2.51 4.78 -3.28
C GLN A 52 2.07 5.85 -2.26
N GLU A 53 1.08 6.66 -2.61
CA GLU A 53 0.53 7.67 -1.70
C GLU A 53 -0.03 7.04 -0.43
N ALA A 54 -0.87 6.01 -0.56
CA ALA A 54 -1.47 5.33 0.59
C ALA A 54 -0.41 4.71 1.53
N TYR A 55 0.62 4.05 0.98
CA TYR A 55 1.67 3.43 1.78
C TYR A 55 2.54 4.46 2.51
N VAL A 56 2.85 5.58 1.86
CA VAL A 56 3.62 6.67 2.48
C VAL A 56 2.83 7.32 3.60
N VAL A 57 1.56 7.64 3.36
CA VAL A 57 0.68 8.26 4.37
C VAL A 57 0.50 7.33 5.57
N HIS A 58 0.36 6.02 5.35
CA HIS A 58 0.28 5.06 6.46
C HIS A 58 1.58 4.98 7.27
N LEU A 59 2.74 4.93 6.61
CA LEU A 59 4.05 4.93 7.27
C LEU A 59 4.27 6.19 8.11
N ASP A 60 3.96 7.36 7.54
CA ASP A 60 4.11 8.66 8.22
C ASP A 60 3.22 8.73 9.47
N ALA A 61 1.98 8.23 9.37
CA ALA A 61 1.08 8.16 10.51
C ALA A 61 1.58 7.22 11.61
N VAL A 62 2.19 6.08 11.26
CA VAL A 62 2.82 5.18 12.25
C VAL A 62 4.01 5.85 12.92
N ASP A 63 4.86 6.54 12.15
CA ASP A 63 6.03 7.25 12.69
C ASP A 63 5.59 8.38 13.63
N HIS A 64 4.53 9.10 13.27
CA HIS A 64 3.93 10.13 14.13
C HIS A 64 3.32 9.53 15.40
N ALA A 65 2.56 8.43 15.28
CA ALA A 65 1.98 7.73 16.42
C ALA A 65 3.04 7.21 17.39
N ARG A 66 4.13 6.64 16.86
CA ARG A 66 5.30 6.24 17.67
C ARG A 66 5.88 7.42 18.44
N ALA A 67 6.06 8.57 17.80
CA ALA A 67 6.58 9.76 18.46
C ALA A 67 5.65 10.25 19.59
N GLN A 68 4.34 10.28 19.36
CA GLN A 68 3.36 10.67 20.38
C GLN A 68 3.33 9.70 21.56
N LEU A 69 3.43 8.40 21.31
CA LEU A 69 3.54 7.38 22.36
C LEU A 69 4.86 7.52 23.14
N ALA A 70 5.96 7.88 22.48
CA ALA A 70 7.23 8.18 23.13
C ALA A 70 7.13 9.43 24.02
N ASP A 71 6.41 10.47 23.58
CA ASP A 71 6.19 11.67 24.38
C ASP A 71 5.38 11.35 25.66
N ILE A 72 4.38 10.47 25.57
CA ILE A 72 3.61 10.02 26.73
C ILE A 72 4.53 9.34 27.76
N ILE A 73 5.33 8.35 27.36
CA ILE A 73 6.20 7.63 28.31
C ILE A 73 7.27 8.55 28.90
N ASN A 74 7.81 9.50 28.13
CA ASN A 74 8.79 10.48 28.62
C ASN A 74 8.17 11.53 29.54
N SER A 75 6.84 11.71 29.49
CA SER A 75 6.10 12.57 30.40
C SER A 75 5.60 11.86 31.66
N ALA A 76 5.84 10.54 31.79
CA ALA A 76 5.45 9.73 32.94
C ALA A 76 5.91 10.32 34.28
N ASP A 77 7.15 10.82 34.34
CA ASP A 77 7.70 11.42 35.56
C ASP A 77 6.93 12.69 35.99
N ARG A 78 6.37 13.44 35.04
CA ARG A 78 5.51 14.60 35.34
C ARG A 78 4.15 14.20 35.90
N TYR A 79 3.65 13.02 35.51
CA TYR A 79 2.42 12.48 36.07
C TYR A 79 2.62 11.97 37.51
N GLU A 80 3.83 11.50 37.85
CA GLU A 80 4.20 11.21 39.24
C GLU A 80 4.19 12.51 40.08
N GLU A 81 4.74 13.61 39.57
CA GLU A 81 4.67 14.92 40.21
C GLU A 81 3.22 15.38 40.43
N ALA A 82 2.36 15.28 39.42
CA ALA A 82 0.94 15.64 39.52
C ALA A 82 0.19 14.81 40.58
N THR A 83 0.52 13.53 40.72
CA THR A 83 -0.06 12.65 41.75
C THR A 83 0.35 13.10 43.16
N ASN A 84 1.62 13.50 43.32
CA ASN A 84 2.11 14.06 44.58
C ASN A 84 1.44 15.41 44.94
N GLU A 85 0.92 16.13 43.94
CA GLU A 85 0.16 17.37 44.10
C GLU A 85 -1.35 17.15 44.36
N GLY A 86 -1.81 15.89 44.42
CA GLY A 86 -3.17 15.52 44.83
C GLY A 86 -4.12 15.14 43.70
N HIS A 87 -3.62 14.92 42.48
CA HIS A 87 -4.41 14.32 41.40
C HIS A 87 -4.61 12.82 41.61
N GLU A 88 -5.81 12.30 41.33
CA GLU A 88 -6.06 10.86 41.40
C GLU A 88 -5.42 10.12 40.23
N TRP A 89 -4.71 9.02 40.53
CA TRP A 89 -4.02 8.20 39.53
C TRP A 89 -4.96 7.60 38.48
N SER A 90 -6.22 7.35 38.88
CA SER A 90 -7.25 6.82 37.98
C SER A 90 -7.52 7.75 36.80
N ASP A 91 -7.63 9.05 37.04
CA ASP A 91 -7.93 10.05 35.99
C ASP A 91 -6.78 10.15 34.98
N ILE A 92 -5.54 10.13 35.47
CA ILE A 92 -4.34 10.17 34.62
C ILE A 92 -4.24 8.92 33.74
N GLY A 93 -4.51 7.74 34.31
CA GLY A 93 -4.49 6.48 33.58
C GLY A 93 -5.55 6.42 32.48
N GLU A 94 -6.75 6.93 32.73
CA GLU A 94 -7.83 7.02 31.74
C GLU A 94 -7.48 7.99 30.61
N ASP A 95 -6.92 9.15 30.93
CA ASP A 95 -6.49 10.13 29.94
C ASP A 95 -5.39 9.56 29.01
N ILE A 96 -4.44 8.82 29.56
CA ILE A 96 -3.37 8.17 28.78
C ILE A 96 -3.92 7.05 27.89
N ASP A 97 -4.82 6.22 28.40
CA ASP A 97 -5.45 5.16 27.61
C ASP A 97 -6.28 5.76 26.46
N ARG A 98 -7.06 6.82 26.74
CA ARG A 98 -7.81 7.57 25.72
C ARG A 98 -6.90 8.18 24.66
N CYS A 99 -5.84 8.87 25.07
CA CYS A 99 -4.86 9.44 24.14
C CYS A 99 -4.21 8.35 23.27
N GLY A 100 -3.75 7.25 23.88
CA GLY A 100 -3.16 6.13 23.17
C GLY A 100 -4.13 5.51 22.16
N GLU A 101 -5.40 5.36 22.52
CA GLU A 101 -6.44 4.81 21.64
C GLU A 101 -6.77 5.75 20.47
N GLU A 102 -6.84 7.06 20.71
CA GLU A 102 -7.03 8.06 19.64
C GLU A 102 -5.87 8.03 18.63
N ILE A 103 -4.63 7.95 19.13
CA ILE A 103 -3.42 7.82 18.32
C ILE A 103 -3.51 6.58 17.41
N CYS A 104 -3.74 5.39 17.98
CA CYS A 104 -3.84 4.15 17.20
C CYS A 104 -5.03 4.15 16.23
N ASN A 105 -6.18 4.72 16.61
CA ASN A 105 -7.34 4.81 15.73
C ASN A 105 -7.09 5.69 14.50
N SER A 106 -6.27 6.73 14.62
CA SER A 106 -5.88 7.56 13.46
C SER A 106 -5.12 6.75 12.41
N VAL A 107 -4.21 5.87 12.84
CA VAL A 107 -3.43 4.97 11.97
C VAL A 107 -4.33 3.92 11.33
N ARG A 108 -5.24 3.32 12.11
CA ARG A 108 -6.15 2.26 11.65
C ARG A 108 -7.07 2.70 10.52
N LYS A 109 -7.54 3.96 10.54
CA LYS A 109 -8.34 4.52 9.42
C LYS A 109 -7.56 4.55 8.10
N LEU A 110 -6.24 4.75 8.16
CA LEU A 110 -5.39 4.75 6.97
C LEU A 110 -5.09 3.34 6.45
N LEU A 111 -5.14 2.34 7.35
CA LEU A 111 -4.99 0.93 7.00
C LEU A 111 -6.08 0.46 6.02
N GLU A 112 -7.30 1.00 6.12
CA GLU A 112 -8.39 0.74 5.17
C GLU A 112 -7.99 1.10 3.73
N ARG A 113 -7.30 2.23 3.53
CA ARG A 113 -6.81 2.64 2.21
C ARG A 113 -5.71 1.71 1.69
N VAL A 114 -4.86 1.21 2.58
CA VAL A 114 -3.85 0.19 2.25
C VAL A 114 -4.52 -1.11 1.83
N TYR A 115 -5.59 -1.54 2.50
CA TYR A 115 -6.36 -2.74 2.13
C TYR A 115 -7.05 -2.64 0.78
N LEU A 116 -7.57 -1.45 0.44
CA LEU A 116 -8.28 -1.24 -0.81
C LEU A 116 -7.35 -1.27 -2.02
N LEU A 117 -6.10 -0.84 -1.85
CA LEU A 117 -5.17 -0.62 -2.96
C LEU A 117 -4.07 -1.69 -3.04
N GLY A 118 -3.75 -2.33 -1.93
CA GLY A 118 -2.61 -3.24 -1.81
C GLY A 118 -2.88 -4.66 -2.29
N PRO A 119 -1.82 -5.42 -2.60
CA PRO A 119 -1.90 -6.87 -2.64
C PRO A 119 -1.83 -7.47 -1.22
N GLU A 120 -2.31 -8.70 -1.08
CA GLU A 120 -2.37 -9.47 0.18
C GLU A 120 -1.09 -9.37 1.04
N LYS A 121 0.08 -9.47 0.41
CA LYS A 121 1.37 -9.39 1.13
C LYS A 121 1.63 -8.05 1.80
N VAL A 122 1.16 -6.94 1.20
CA VAL A 122 1.24 -5.61 1.81
C VAL A 122 0.25 -5.51 2.96
N HIS A 123 -0.94 -6.12 2.83
CA HIS A 123 -1.94 -6.15 3.90
C HIS A 123 -1.39 -6.84 5.14
N ALA A 124 -0.83 -8.04 4.98
CA ALA A 124 -0.23 -8.77 6.08
C ALA A 124 0.88 -7.97 6.79
N ALA A 125 1.74 -7.29 6.02
CA ALA A 125 2.79 -6.45 6.59
C ALA A 125 2.26 -5.19 7.30
N ALA A 126 1.17 -4.61 6.79
CA ALA A 126 0.53 -3.45 7.41
C ALA A 126 -0.21 -3.81 8.71
N VAL A 127 -0.86 -4.99 8.74
CA VAL A 127 -1.47 -5.55 9.95
C VAL A 127 -0.42 -5.79 11.02
N GLU A 128 0.71 -6.40 10.66
CA GLU A 128 1.80 -6.64 11.61
C GLU A 128 2.31 -5.31 12.18
N LEU A 129 2.45 -4.28 11.34
CA LEU A 129 2.86 -2.94 11.77
C LEU A 129 1.87 -2.31 12.76
N ASP A 130 0.57 -2.35 12.45
CA ASP A 130 -0.51 -1.86 13.35
C ASP A 130 -0.57 -2.65 14.67
N HIS A 131 -0.34 -3.96 14.60
CA HIS A 131 -0.28 -4.83 15.76
C HIS A 131 0.87 -4.43 16.70
N ARG A 132 2.08 -4.23 16.17
CA ARG A 132 3.23 -3.75 16.97
C ARG A 132 3.03 -2.36 17.54
N LEU A 133 2.35 -1.48 16.81
CA LEU A 133 2.00 -0.16 17.34
C LEU A 133 1.02 -0.27 18.51
N THR A 134 0.04 -1.18 18.41
CA THR A 134 -0.91 -1.46 19.49
C THR A 134 -0.22 -2.08 20.70
N GLU A 135 0.74 -2.99 20.51
CA GLU A 135 1.59 -3.49 21.59
C GLU A 135 2.37 -2.37 22.26
N LEU A 136 2.95 -1.43 21.49
CA LEU A 136 3.65 -0.28 22.05
C LEU A 136 2.73 0.59 22.90
N LYS A 137 1.50 0.86 22.42
CA LYS A 137 0.47 1.56 23.20
C LYS A 137 0.22 0.87 24.55
N LEU A 138 0.07 -0.45 24.54
CA LEU A 138 -0.18 -1.22 25.77
C LEU A 138 0.97 -1.14 26.77
N VAL A 139 2.21 -1.01 26.29
CA VAL A 139 3.39 -0.85 27.16
C VAL A 139 3.53 0.58 27.68
N VAL A 140 3.13 1.57 26.89
CA VAL A 140 3.08 2.98 27.32
C VAL A 140 1.97 3.22 28.34
N ARG A 141 0.93 2.39 28.34
CA ARG A 141 -0.09 2.42 29.39
C ARG A 141 0.60 2.29 30.75
N ILE A 142 0.36 3.29 31.59
CA ILE A 142 0.95 3.40 32.92
C ILE A 142 0.67 2.12 33.71
N PRO A 143 1.67 1.61 34.45
CA PRO A 143 1.55 0.34 35.12
C PRO A 143 0.49 0.35 36.25
N GLU A 144 0.02 -0.84 36.59
CA GLU A 144 -1.00 -1.08 37.61
C GLU A 144 -0.65 -0.42 38.96
N GLU A 145 -1.68 -0.17 39.76
CA GLU A 145 -1.60 0.40 41.10
C GLU A 145 -0.38 -0.15 41.89
N GLY A 146 0.56 0.75 42.23
CA GLY A 146 1.74 0.42 43.04
C GLY A 146 3.07 0.35 42.29
N VAL A 147 3.08 0.39 40.95
CA VAL A 147 4.31 0.52 40.16
C VAL A 147 4.57 1.99 39.85
N ARG A 148 5.67 2.55 40.37
CA ARG A 148 5.96 3.99 40.30
C ARG A 148 6.64 4.46 39.01
N SER A 149 7.07 3.56 38.12
CA SER A 149 7.83 3.93 36.93
C SER A 149 7.46 3.08 35.71
N PRO A 150 7.46 3.65 34.49
CA PRO A 150 7.29 2.89 33.26
C PRO A 150 8.31 1.75 33.13
N ASN A 151 7.90 0.64 32.51
CA ASN A 151 8.81 -0.45 32.18
C ASN A 151 9.61 -0.10 30.91
N TYR A 152 10.69 0.68 31.08
CA TYR A 152 11.53 1.15 29.98
C TYR A 152 12.21 0.02 29.19
N GLU A 153 12.49 -1.13 29.81
CA GLU A 153 13.07 -2.29 29.13
C GLU A 153 12.05 -2.93 28.18
N LEU A 154 10.82 -3.14 28.66
CA LEU A 154 9.73 -3.63 27.83
C LEU A 154 9.41 -2.64 26.71
N TYR A 155 9.37 -1.33 27.01
CA TYR A 155 9.15 -0.29 26.01
C TYR A 155 10.18 -0.35 24.89
N ARG A 156 11.48 -0.41 25.20
CA ARG A 156 12.55 -0.52 24.20
C ARG A 156 12.42 -1.78 23.35
N THR A 157 12.13 -2.91 23.98
CA THR A 157 11.96 -4.19 23.28
C THR A 157 10.78 -4.14 22.30
N THR A 158 9.67 -3.52 22.70
CA THR A 158 8.50 -3.33 21.84
C THR A 158 8.76 -2.29 20.75
N GLU A 159 9.51 -1.23 21.04
CA GLU A 159 9.94 -0.24 20.06
C GLU A 159 10.82 -0.87 18.96
N ASP A 160 11.79 -1.71 19.34
CA ASP A 160 12.62 -2.46 18.39
C ASP A 160 11.78 -3.40 17.51
N SER A 161 10.75 -4.01 18.10
CA SER A 161 9.81 -4.89 17.39
C SER A 161 8.95 -4.10 16.38
N LEU A 162 8.48 -2.91 16.76
CA LEU A 162 7.78 -1.97 15.87
C LEU A 162 8.68 -1.52 14.71
N GLU A 163 9.93 -1.15 15.00
CA GLU A 163 10.91 -0.75 13.98
C GLU A 163 11.21 -1.91 13.01
N SER A 164 11.29 -3.14 13.50
CA SER A 164 11.42 -4.35 12.66
C SER A 164 10.22 -4.52 11.73
N ALA A 165 8.99 -4.42 12.26
CA ALA A 165 7.77 -4.50 11.46
C ALA A 165 7.69 -3.39 10.39
N ARG A 166 8.11 -2.17 10.76
CA ARG A 166 8.18 -1.01 9.85
C ARG A 166 9.11 -1.29 8.66
N ARG A 167 10.30 -1.84 8.91
CA ARG A 167 11.24 -2.25 7.85
C ARG A 167 10.66 -3.37 6.99
N GLY A 168 9.94 -4.30 7.60
CA GLY A 168 9.20 -5.37 6.90
C GLY A 168 8.18 -4.79 5.92
N PHE A 169 7.33 -3.87 6.38
CA PHE A 169 6.36 -3.17 5.54
C PHE A 169 7.03 -2.40 4.39
N LEU A 170 8.08 -1.63 4.68
CA LEU A 170 8.83 -0.90 3.66
C LEU A 170 9.43 -1.84 2.60
N THR A 171 9.99 -2.97 3.01
CA THR A 171 10.57 -3.96 2.09
C THR A 171 9.51 -4.53 1.15
N VAL A 172 8.35 -4.92 1.69
CA VAL A 172 7.27 -5.50 0.88
C VAL A 172 6.66 -4.46 -0.08
N THR A 173 6.45 -3.23 0.38
CA THR A 173 5.93 -2.15 -0.47
C THR A 173 6.90 -1.78 -1.59
N GLN A 174 8.21 -1.73 -1.32
CA GLN A 174 9.24 -1.54 -2.35
C GLN A 174 9.20 -2.64 -3.42
N GLN A 175 9.01 -3.91 -3.04
CA GLN A 175 8.87 -4.99 -4.01
C GLN A 175 7.63 -4.85 -4.91
N VAL A 176 6.49 -4.44 -4.33
CA VAL A 176 5.26 -4.19 -5.09
C VAL A 176 5.44 -3.01 -6.02
N LEU A 177 5.93 -1.89 -5.50
CA LEU A 177 6.12 -0.67 -6.27
C LEU A 177 7.27 -0.79 -7.27
N GLY A 178 8.25 -1.68 -7.09
CA GLY A 178 9.36 -1.91 -8.02
C GLY A 178 9.00 -2.76 -9.23
N THR A 179 7.91 -3.52 -9.17
CA THR A 179 7.49 -4.39 -10.28
C THR A 179 6.82 -3.56 -11.37
N ALA A 180 7.38 -3.57 -12.60
CA ALA A 180 6.83 -2.82 -13.72
C ALA A 180 5.47 -3.40 -14.18
N PRO A 181 4.50 -2.55 -14.58
CA PRO A 181 3.26 -3.03 -15.16
C PRO A 181 3.56 -3.80 -16.45
N GLN A 182 3.07 -5.04 -16.54
CA GLN A 182 3.24 -5.87 -17.72
C GLN A 182 1.97 -5.76 -18.57
N PRO A 183 2.07 -5.42 -19.86
CA PRO A 183 0.91 -5.49 -20.74
C PRO A 183 0.41 -6.94 -20.74
N SER A 184 -0.91 -7.11 -20.67
CA SER A 184 -1.53 -8.42 -20.64
C SER A 184 -0.99 -9.25 -21.81
N ARG A 185 -0.17 -10.26 -21.50
CA ARG A 185 0.35 -11.17 -22.53
C ARG A 185 -0.86 -11.91 -23.07
N GLY A 186 -1.38 -11.45 -24.20
CA GLY A 186 -2.48 -12.09 -24.90
C GLY A 186 -2.21 -13.57 -24.97
N ARG A 187 -3.15 -14.39 -24.44
CA ARG A 187 -3.10 -15.85 -24.43
C ARG A 187 -2.42 -16.33 -25.70
N SER A 188 -1.18 -16.81 -25.59
CA SER A 188 -0.52 -17.47 -26.69
C SER A 188 -1.37 -18.70 -27.00
N TRP A 189 -2.16 -18.61 -28.06
CA TRP A 189 -2.92 -19.72 -28.62
C TRP A 189 -1.88 -20.73 -29.14
N ARG A 190 -1.36 -21.56 -28.24
CA ARG A 190 -0.60 -22.77 -28.60
C ARG A 190 -1.60 -23.69 -29.27
N ARG A 191 -1.62 -23.66 -30.60
CA ARG A 191 -2.24 -24.69 -31.42
C ARG A 191 -1.57 -26.02 -31.05
N ARG A 192 -2.35 -26.91 -30.44
CA ARG A 192 -2.08 -28.35 -30.49
C ARG A 192 -2.46 -28.86 -31.87
#